data_AF-A0A934X795-F1
#
_entry.id   AF-A0A934X795-F1
#
_cell.length_a   1.000
_cell.length_b   1.000
_cell.length_c   1.000
_cell.angle_alpha   90.00
_cell.angle_beta   90.00
_cell.angle_gamma   90.00
#
_symmetry.space_group_name_H-M   'P 1'
#
loop_
_entity.id
_entity.type
_entity.pdbx_description
1 polymer ?
#
loop_
_entity_poly.entity_id
_entity_poly.type
_entity_poly.pdbx_seq_one_letter_code
_entity_poly.pdbx_strand_id
1 'polypeptide(L)'
;MRRRLAGVCLALACAASAGWAGSLNYCQSETELAVGVQDRLMQVAGLVKAELDRSGQRVALVARSGLALQRLDQRYSHAGISLKASGNTPWSVRQLYYACDAQRPRIFDQGMTGFVLGVHDAAEGYVSIVLLPDSAALALEQAALDNQQALQLLGALYSANAYAFGQTYQNCNQWVAELLAVAWGQLPASDHPRQEAQNWLQEQGYQPSVLRVGWRPLMAVAALLPWLHRDDHPTQDLHASQFRVSMPQSIEAFVHARLPAATRLELCYTERHIVLHRGWEPITPGCQPSDGDAVTLLPRRIPEVFAPANGEASP
;
A
#
# COMPACT_ATOMS: atom_id res chain seq x y z
N MET A 1 33.48 54.37 -11.73
CA MET A 1 32.41 53.95 -12.68
C MET A 1 32.47 52.42 -12.75
N ARG A 2 31.51 51.66 -12.18
CA ARG A 2 30.26 51.16 -12.83
C ARG A 2 30.59 50.62 -14.24
N ARG A 3 30.44 49.33 -14.61
CA ARG A 3 29.29 48.42 -14.41
C ARG A 3 29.67 46.97 -14.82
N ARG A 4 29.09 46.01 -14.07
CA ARG A 4 28.40 44.77 -14.48
C ARG A 4 29.09 43.79 -15.45
N LEU A 5 29.25 42.55 -14.97
CA LEU A 5 28.67 41.36 -15.58
C LEU A 5 28.33 40.36 -14.46
N ALA A 6 27.08 40.43 -14.02
CA ALA A 6 26.43 39.39 -13.25
C ALA A 6 25.58 38.57 -14.24
N GLY A 7 25.62 37.25 -14.13
CA GLY A 7 24.74 36.36 -14.87
C GLY A 7 25.51 35.27 -15.58
N VAL A 8 25.54 34.09 -14.96
CA VAL A 8 25.17 32.78 -15.52
C VAL A 8 25.58 31.77 -14.44
N CYS A 9 24.63 31.36 -13.60
CA CYS A 9 24.73 30.13 -12.79
C CYS A 9 23.34 29.78 -12.21
N LEU A 10 22.30 29.78 -13.07
CA LEU A 10 20.97 29.31 -12.69
C LEU A 10 20.41 28.41 -13.80
N ALA A 11 21.01 27.24 -14.00
CA ALA A 11 20.51 26.26 -14.98
C ALA A 11 20.77 24.79 -14.59
N LEU A 12 20.94 24.47 -13.30
CA LEU A 12 21.20 23.09 -12.85
C LEU A 12 20.29 22.59 -11.72
N ALA A 13 19.19 23.28 -11.42
CA ALA A 13 18.29 22.89 -10.33
C ALA A 13 17.03 22.12 -10.74
N CYS A 14 16.85 21.75 -12.01
CA CYS A 14 15.58 21.18 -12.50
C CYS A 14 15.58 19.67 -12.80
N ALA A 15 16.63 18.92 -12.48
CA ALA A 15 16.69 17.49 -12.83
C ALA A 15 16.39 16.50 -11.68
N ALA A 16 16.06 16.96 -10.46
CA ALA A 16 15.89 16.08 -9.30
C ALA A 16 14.49 16.08 -8.65
N SER A 17 13.47 16.68 -9.28
CA SER A 17 12.14 16.86 -8.69
C SER A 17 11.15 15.70 -8.89
N ALA A 18 11.46 14.69 -9.71
CA ALA A 18 10.50 13.65 -10.07
C ALA A 18 10.18 12.63 -8.95
N GLY A 19 10.93 12.62 -7.84
CA GLY A 19 10.69 11.67 -6.73
C GLY A 19 9.79 12.18 -5.60
N TRP A 20 9.51 13.49 -5.55
CA TRP A 20 8.87 14.17 -4.40
C TRP A 20 7.52 14.82 -4.75
N ALA A 21 7.19 14.92 -6.03
CA ALA A 21 5.95 15.56 -6.47
C ALA A 21 4.69 14.75 -6.06
N GLY A 22 4.80 13.43 -5.91
CA GLY A 22 3.66 12.57 -5.54
C GLY A 22 3.14 12.80 -4.11
N SER A 23 3.98 13.23 -3.16
CA SER A 23 3.57 13.39 -1.75
C SER A 23 2.83 14.71 -1.49
N LEU A 24 3.08 15.75 -2.29
CA LEU A 24 2.32 17.01 -2.25
C LEU A 24 0.92 16.87 -2.88
N ASN A 25 0.75 15.88 -3.75
CA ASN A 25 -0.47 15.64 -4.52
C ASN A 25 -1.35 14.53 -3.94
N TYR A 26 -1.09 14.06 -2.71
CA TYR A 26 -1.81 12.94 -2.09
C TYR A 26 -3.35 13.11 -2.05
N CYS A 27 -3.83 14.35 -1.96
CA CYS A 27 -5.26 14.70 -2.01
C CYS A 27 -5.66 15.49 -3.27
N GLN A 28 -4.78 15.64 -4.27
CA GLN A 28 -5.19 16.19 -5.55
C GLN A 28 -5.96 15.13 -6.33
N SER A 29 -7.03 15.56 -7.00
CA SER A 29 -7.92 14.70 -7.79
C SER A 29 -7.12 13.76 -8.68
N GLU A 30 -7.40 12.46 -8.55
CA GLU A 30 -6.83 11.41 -9.40
C GLU A 30 -6.97 11.84 -10.86
N THR A 31 -5.83 12.04 -11.53
CA THR A 31 -5.83 12.23 -12.97
C THR A 31 -6.43 10.98 -13.57
N GLU A 32 -7.46 11.12 -14.42
CA GLU A 32 -8.14 9.99 -15.02
C GLU A 32 -7.12 9.07 -15.70
N LEU A 33 -7.02 7.83 -15.20
CA LEU A 33 -6.04 6.87 -15.70
C LEU A 33 -6.33 6.58 -17.17
N ALA A 34 -5.29 6.53 -18.00
CA ALA A 34 -5.45 6.16 -19.41
C ALA A 34 -6.13 4.78 -19.53
N VAL A 35 -7.02 4.62 -20.52
CA VAL A 35 -7.88 3.42 -20.67
C VAL A 35 -7.10 2.09 -20.58
N GLY A 36 -5.91 1.99 -21.19
CA GLY A 36 -5.14 0.75 -21.12
C GLY A 36 -4.45 0.50 -19.79
N VAL A 37 -4.22 1.54 -18.99
CA VAL A 37 -3.81 1.37 -17.58
C VAL A 37 -4.98 0.82 -16.79
N GLN A 38 -6.19 1.37 -16.97
CA GLN A 38 -7.39 0.87 -16.30
C GLN A 38 -7.65 -0.60 -16.66
N ASP A 39 -7.65 -0.93 -17.95
CA ASP A 39 -7.83 -2.31 -18.43
C ASP A 39 -6.81 -3.28 -17.82
N ARG A 40 -5.51 -2.92 -17.85
CA ARG A 40 -4.45 -3.73 -17.22
C ARG A 40 -4.72 -3.95 -15.73
N LEU A 41 -5.04 -2.90 -14.98
CA LEU A 41 -5.27 -3.00 -13.53
C LEU A 41 -6.56 -3.76 -13.22
N MET A 42 -7.58 -3.70 -14.08
CA MET A 42 -8.76 -4.56 -14.01
C MET A 42 -8.41 -6.04 -14.24
N GLN A 43 -7.54 -6.35 -15.20
CA GLN A 43 -7.04 -7.72 -15.42
C GLN A 43 -6.24 -8.22 -14.21
N VAL A 44 -5.36 -7.39 -13.63
CA VAL A 44 -4.64 -7.71 -12.39
C VAL A 44 -5.61 -8.00 -11.24
N ALA A 45 -6.60 -7.13 -11.02
CA ALA A 45 -7.63 -7.35 -9.99
C ALA A 45 -8.45 -8.62 -10.21
N GLY A 46 -8.77 -8.93 -11.48
CA GLY A 46 -9.43 -10.17 -11.87
C GLY A 46 -8.61 -11.42 -11.51
N LEU A 47 -7.30 -11.40 -11.77
CA LEU A 47 -6.38 -12.47 -11.39
C LEU A 47 -6.26 -12.60 -9.87
N VAL A 48 -6.10 -11.49 -9.14
CA VAL A 48 -6.07 -11.49 -7.66
C VAL A 48 -7.33 -12.16 -7.10
N LYS A 49 -8.51 -11.76 -7.58
CA LYS A 49 -9.78 -12.32 -7.14
C LYS A 49 -9.89 -13.81 -7.50
N ALA A 50 -9.46 -14.22 -8.69
CA ALA A 50 -9.46 -15.62 -9.10
C ALA A 50 -8.54 -16.49 -8.22
N GLU A 51 -7.36 -15.99 -7.83
CA GLU A 51 -6.48 -16.70 -6.89
C GLU A 51 -7.11 -16.81 -5.49
N LEU A 52 -7.74 -15.73 -5.00
CA LEU A 52 -8.46 -15.74 -3.73
C LEU A 52 -9.63 -16.75 -3.76
N ASP A 53 -10.43 -16.79 -4.83
CA ASP A 53 -11.50 -17.77 -4.98
C ASP A 53 -10.97 -19.21 -5.04
N ARG A 54 -9.87 -19.45 -5.76
CA ARG A 54 -9.25 -20.79 -5.88
C ARG A 54 -8.61 -21.26 -4.58
N SER A 55 -8.15 -20.34 -3.73
CA SER A 55 -7.50 -20.67 -2.47
C SER A 55 -8.39 -21.43 -1.48
N GLY A 56 -9.72 -21.38 -1.65
CA GLY A 56 -10.67 -21.92 -0.70
C GLY A 56 -10.76 -21.13 0.61
N GLN A 57 -10.01 -20.03 0.74
CA GLN A 57 -9.98 -19.19 1.93
C GLN A 57 -11.23 -18.31 2.03
N ARG A 58 -11.41 -17.75 3.24
CA ARG A 58 -12.48 -16.81 3.58
C ARG A 58 -12.00 -15.38 3.75
N VAL A 59 -10.73 -15.23 4.12
CA VAL A 59 -10.06 -13.96 4.35
C VAL A 59 -8.60 -14.08 3.89
N ALA A 60 -8.04 -12.98 3.40
CA ALA A 60 -6.62 -12.87 3.11
C ALA A 60 -6.11 -11.48 3.52
N LEU A 61 -4.83 -11.42 3.89
CA LEU A 61 -4.13 -10.14 3.93
C LEU A 61 -3.73 -9.81 2.49
N VAL A 62 -4.02 -8.59 2.06
CA VAL A 62 -3.62 -8.11 0.74
C VAL A 62 -2.85 -6.82 0.87
N ALA A 63 -1.81 -6.67 0.06
CA ALA A 63 -1.02 -5.45 0.00
C ALA A 63 -0.75 -5.05 -1.44
N ARG A 64 -0.57 -3.74 -1.68
CA ARG A 64 -0.28 -3.19 -3.00
C ARG A 64 0.85 -2.18 -2.96
N SER A 65 1.55 -2.06 -4.09
CA SER A 65 2.34 -0.87 -4.40
C SER A 65 1.39 0.32 -4.54
N GLY A 66 1.72 1.44 -3.91
CA GLY A 66 0.94 2.68 -4.01
C GLY A 66 1.88 3.83 -4.28
N LEU A 67 2.60 4.25 -3.24
CA LEU A 67 3.66 5.25 -3.33
C LEU A 67 4.98 4.61 -3.78
N ALA A 68 5.80 5.36 -4.52
CA ALA A 68 7.14 4.93 -4.96
C ALA A 68 8.13 4.90 -3.78
N LEU A 69 7.97 3.94 -2.87
CA LEU A 69 8.78 3.77 -1.66
C LEU A 69 9.96 2.79 -1.86
N GLN A 70 10.24 2.40 -3.09
CA GLN A 70 11.35 1.50 -3.43
C GLN A 70 12.70 2.06 -2.95
N ARG A 71 12.87 3.38 -2.96
CA ARG A 71 14.07 4.07 -2.42
C ARG A 71 14.24 3.91 -0.90
N LEU A 72 13.18 3.51 -0.20
CA LEU A 72 13.17 3.21 1.22
C LEU A 72 13.10 1.70 1.49
N ASP A 73 13.45 0.88 0.49
CA ASP A 73 13.39 -0.58 0.54
C ASP A 73 11.97 -1.11 0.79
N GLN A 74 10.95 -0.38 0.33
CA GLN A 74 9.56 -0.78 0.45
C GLN A 74 8.92 -0.99 -0.92
N ARG A 75 8.48 -2.22 -1.19
CA ARG A 75 7.76 -2.65 -2.38
C ARG A 75 6.26 -2.34 -2.31
N TYR A 76 5.66 -2.52 -1.13
CA TYR A 76 4.26 -2.21 -0.87
C TYR A 76 4.17 -0.99 0.05
N SER A 77 3.10 -0.22 -0.10
CA SER A 77 2.85 0.93 0.75
C SER A 77 1.56 0.81 1.56
N HIS A 78 0.65 -0.06 1.13
CA HIS A 78 -0.69 -0.14 1.70
C HIS A 78 -1.18 -1.59 1.78
N ALA A 79 -1.77 -1.95 2.92
CA ALA A 79 -2.37 -3.25 3.18
C ALA A 79 -3.83 -3.12 3.65
N GLY A 80 -4.57 -4.21 3.48
CA GLY A 80 -5.92 -4.35 4.00
C GLY A 80 -6.32 -5.82 4.15
N ILE A 81 -7.54 -6.04 4.63
CA ILE A 81 -8.13 -7.36 4.85
C ILE A 81 -9.14 -7.65 3.74
N SER A 82 -8.83 -8.57 2.84
CA SER A 82 -9.77 -8.99 1.79
C SER A 82 -10.70 -10.06 2.33
N LEU A 83 -12.02 -9.81 2.27
CA LEU A 83 -13.05 -10.66 2.88
C LEU A 83 -13.98 -11.23 1.82
N LYS A 84 -14.05 -12.56 1.72
CA LYS A 84 -15.00 -13.24 0.82
C LYS A 84 -16.45 -12.90 1.15
N ALA A 85 -16.76 -12.78 2.45
CA ALA A 85 -18.08 -12.47 2.97
C ALA A 85 -18.34 -10.96 3.18
N SER A 86 -17.56 -10.06 2.55
CA SER A 86 -17.78 -8.62 2.70
C SER A 86 -19.19 -8.21 2.25
N GLY A 87 -19.83 -7.32 3.01
CA GLY A 87 -21.15 -6.76 2.70
C GLY A 87 -21.16 -5.80 1.49
N ASN A 88 -19.99 -5.37 0.99
CA ASN A 88 -19.90 -4.57 -0.24
C ASN A 88 -19.95 -5.48 -1.48
N THR A 89 -18.89 -6.27 -1.70
CA THR A 89 -18.83 -7.34 -2.71
C THR A 89 -17.86 -8.43 -2.26
N PRO A 90 -17.97 -9.68 -2.74
CA PRO A 90 -17.00 -10.72 -2.39
C PRO A 90 -15.56 -10.30 -2.72
N TRP A 91 -14.68 -10.49 -1.74
CA TRP A 91 -13.26 -10.08 -1.76
C TRP A 91 -13.02 -8.57 -1.77
N SER A 92 -13.99 -7.76 -1.33
CA SER A 92 -13.72 -6.37 -0.97
C SER A 92 -12.67 -6.31 0.16
N VAL A 93 -11.83 -5.30 0.08
CA VAL A 93 -10.71 -5.04 0.98
C VAL A 93 -11.13 -4.00 2.01
N ARG A 94 -11.21 -4.42 3.26
CA ARG A 94 -11.39 -3.56 4.42
C ARG A 94 -10.05 -2.96 4.83
N GLN A 95 -9.97 -1.63 4.84
CA GLN A 95 -8.70 -0.91 5.03
C GLN A 95 -8.94 0.48 5.61
N LEU A 96 -7.94 1.01 6.30
CA LEU A 96 -7.94 2.41 6.73
C LEU A 96 -7.41 3.29 5.59
N TYR A 97 -8.19 4.30 5.17
CA TYR A 97 -7.68 5.39 4.33
C TYR A 97 -7.87 6.74 5.01
N TYR A 98 -7.00 7.68 4.63
CA TYR A 98 -7.25 9.09 4.88
C TYR A 98 -8.27 9.62 3.87
N ALA A 99 -9.46 9.97 4.34
CA ALA A 99 -10.51 10.55 3.51
C ALA A 99 -10.21 12.03 3.27
N CYS A 100 -9.62 12.36 2.11
CA CYS A 100 -9.18 13.71 1.76
C CYS A 100 -10.33 14.74 1.75
N ASP A 101 -11.54 14.36 1.38
CA ASP A 101 -12.72 15.22 1.43
C ASP A 101 -13.14 15.56 2.87
N ALA A 102 -13.11 14.56 3.76
CA ALA A 102 -13.51 14.69 5.15
C ALA A 102 -12.35 15.08 6.09
N GLN A 103 -11.13 15.16 5.56
CA GLN A 103 -9.89 15.46 6.27
C GLN A 103 -9.67 14.60 7.54
N ARG A 104 -10.03 13.31 7.47
CA ARG A 104 -9.91 12.38 8.61
C ARG A 104 -9.72 10.92 8.17
N PRO A 105 -9.07 10.07 8.98
CA PRO A 105 -9.03 8.64 8.70
C PRO A 105 -10.42 8.02 8.78
N ARG A 106 -10.69 7.03 7.92
CA ARG A 106 -11.89 6.19 7.95
C ARG A 106 -11.55 4.77 7.54
N ILE A 107 -12.39 3.83 7.97
CA ILE A 107 -12.38 2.46 7.46
C ILE A 107 -13.27 2.38 6.24
N PHE A 108 -12.75 1.83 5.15
CA PHE A 108 -13.44 1.64 3.88
C PHE A 108 -13.46 0.17 3.51
N ASP A 109 -14.58 -0.26 2.92
CA ASP A 109 -14.70 -1.53 2.22
C ASP A 109 -14.68 -1.26 0.72
N GLN A 110 -13.53 -1.48 0.08
CA GLN A 110 -13.35 -1.20 -1.35
C GLN A 110 -13.33 -2.51 -2.14
N GLY A 111 -14.04 -2.58 -3.27
CA GLY A 111 -13.92 -3.73 -4.17
C GLY A 111 -12.47 -3.94 -4.63
N MET A 112 -12.09 -5.19 -4.92
CA MET A 112 -10.69 -5.54 -5.28
C MET A 112 -10.13 -4.69 -6.43
N THR A 113 -10.95 -4.36 -7.44
CA THR A 113 -10.53 -3.48 -8.53
C THR A 113 -10.14 -2.10 -8.04
N GLY A 114 -10.93 -1.47 -7.17
CA GLY A 114 -10.55 -0.17 -6.57
C GLY A 114 -9.29 -0.30 -5.70
N PHE A 115 -9.16 -1.42 -5.00
CA PHE A 115 -7.94 -1.74 -4.26
C PHE A 115 -6.74 -1.99 -5.17
N VAL A 116 -6.86 -2.39 -6.43
CA VAL A 116 -5.69 -2.46 -7.31
C VAL A 116 -5.43 -1.12 -7.99
N LEU A 117 -6.47 -0.35 -8.30
CA LEU A 117 -6.38 0.88 -9.10
C LEU A 117 -5.67 2.06 -8.42
N GLY A 118 -5.74 2.18 -7.10
CA GLY A 118 -5.05 3.26 -6.36
C GLY A 118 -3.52 3.10 -6.23
N VAL A 119 -2.90 2.41 -7.18
CA VAL A 119 -1.45 2.46 -7.44
C VAL A 119 -1.09 3.83 -8.04
N HIS A 120 0.04 4.43 -7.67
CA HIS A 120 0.49 5.69 -8.33
C HIS A 120 1.45 5.45 -9.50
N ASP A 121 2.20 4.34 -9.49
CA ASP A 121 2.96 3.91 -10.66
C ASP A 121 2.12 2.91 -11.46
N ALA A 122 1.66 3.36 -12.63
CA ALA A 122 0.86 2.54 -13.51
C ALA A 122 1.69 1.54 -14.31
N ALA A 123 2.99 1.80 -14.55
CA ALA A 123 3.79 1.07 -15.52
C ALA A 123 4.31 -0.27 -14.96
N GLU A 124 4.65 -0.29 -13.67
CA GLU A 124 5.05 -1.48 -12.93
C GLU A 124 4.49 -1.43 -11.51
N GLY A 125 3.94 -2.55 -11.03
CA GLY A 125 3.45 -2.63 -9.66
C GLY A 125 3.31 -4.05 -9.16
N TYR A 126 3.13 -4.15 -7.84
CA TYR A 126 3.10 -5.40 -7.11
C TYR A 126 1.85 -5.51 -6.25
N VAL A 127 1.30 -6.71 -6.15
CA VAL A 127 0.22 -7.08 -5.22
C VAL A 127 0.66 -8.32 -4.46
N SER A 128 0.61 -8.27 -3.14
CA SER A 128 0.86 -9.42 -2.27
C SER A 128 -0.46 -9.95 -1.72
N ILE A 129 -0.53 -11.27 -1.56
CA ILE A 129 -1.62 -11.98 -0.91
C ILE A 129 -1.02 -12.94 0.10
N VAL A 130 -1.41 -12.84 1.37
CA VAL A 130 -1.09 -13.83 2.39
C VAL A 130 -2.35 -14.57 2.79
N LEU A 131 -2.33 -15.87 2.53
CA LEU A 131 -3.38 -16.82 2.91
C LEU A 131 -3.03 -17.42 4.27
N LEU A 132 -4.00 -17.41 5.18
CA LEU A 132 -3.81 -17.78 6.57
C LEU A 132 -4.29 -19.22 6.84
N PRO A 133 -3.71 -19.93 7.81
CA PRO A 133 -4.29 -21.17 8.33
C PRO A 133 -5.70 -20.95 8.88
N ASP A 134 -6.57 -21.96 8.78
CA ASP A 134 -8.02 -21.83 9.03
C ASP A 134 -8.40 -21.17 10.36
N SER A 135 -7.71 -21.49 11.46
CA SER A 135 -8.00 -20.92 12.77
C SER A 135 -7.68 -19.43 12.83
N ALA A 136 -6.52 -19.02 12.30
CA ALA A 136 -6.12 -17.62 12.22
C ALA A 136 -6.97 -16.83 11.23
N ALA A 137 -7.38 -17.47 10.13
CA ALA A 137 -8.29 -16.91 9.14
C ALA A 137 -9.69 -16.66 9.74
N LEU A 138 -10.25 -17.63 10.45
CA LEU A 138 -11.56 -17.48 11.12
C LEU A 138 -11.56 -16.36 12.15
N ALA A 139 -10.53 -16.30 13.01
CA ALA A 139 -10.42 -15.26 14.02
C ALA A 139 -10.32 -13.86 13.39
N LEU A 140 -9.52 -13.73 12.33
CA LEU A 140 -9.37 -12.47 11.61
C LEU A 140 -10.65 -12.07 10.87
N GLU A 141 -11.33 -13.01 10.22
CA GLU A 141 -12.61 -12.76 9.56
C GLU A 141 -13.66 -12.23 10.54
N GLN A 142 -13.79 -12.86 11.71
CA GLN A 142 -14.73 -12.43 12.75
C GLN A 142 -14.42 -11.02 13.24
N ALA A 143 -13.17 -10.74 13.59
CA ALA A 143 -12.73 -9.42 14.04
C ALA A 143 -12.92 -8.35 12.95
N ALA A 144 -12.62 -8.69 11.71
CA ALA A 144 -12.72 -7.78 10.59
C ALA A 144 -14.17 -7.50 10.19
N LEU A 145 -15.11 -8.45 10.35
CA LEU A 145 -16.53 -8.25 10.05
C LEU A 145 -17.30 -7.57 11.20
N ASP A 146 -16.80 -7.66 12.43
CA ASP A 146 -17.33 -6.90 13.56
C ASP A 146 -16.99 -5.40 13.39
N ASN A 147 -17.97 -4.64 12.91
CA ASN A 147 -17.84 -3.20 12.71
C ASN A 147 -17.51 -2.45 14.01
N GLN A 148 -18.01 -2.90 15.16
CA GLN A 148 -17.73 -2.22 16.43
C GLN A 148 -16.26 -2.40 16.78
N GLN A 149 -15.74 -3.63 16.70
CA GLN A 149 -14.35 -3.93 16.99
C GLN A 149 -13.39 -3.24 16.00
N ALA A 150 -13.70 -3.31 14.70
CA ALA A 150 -12.92 -2.65 13.65
C ALA A 150 -12.84 -1.12 13.82
N LEU A 151 -13.94 -0.48 14.20
CA LEU A 151 -14.02 0.97 14.39
C LEU A 151 -13.43 1.44 15.72
N GLN A 152 -13.45 0.61 16.77
CA GLN A 152 -12.78 0.91 18.03
C GLN A 152 -11.26 1.06 17.86
N LEU A 153 -10.68 0.40 16.86
CA LEU A 153 -9.26 0.54 16.50
C LEU A 153 -8.96 1.77 15.64
N LEU A 154 -9.96 2.53 15.17
CA LEU A 154 -9.73 3.70 14.34
C LEU A 154 -9.24 4.89 15.20
N GLY A 155 -7.99 5.30 14.98
CA GLY A 155 -7.42 6.50 15.57
C GLY A 155 -8.01 7.79 14.97
N ALA A 156 -8.03 8.85 15.77
CA ALA A 156 -8.61 10.13 15.35
C ALA A 156 -7.71 10.92 14.38
N LEU A 157 -6.39 10.84 14.55
CA LEU A 157 -5.41 11.58 13.77
C LEU A 157 -4.62 10.63 12.87
N TYR A 158 -4.54 10.97 11.59
CA TYR A 158 -3.79 10.18 10.61
C TYR A 158 -2.38 10.73 10.43
N SER A 159 -1.40 9.84 10.35
CA SER A 159 -0.06 10.16 9.87
C SER A 159 0.49 8.99 9.08
N ALA A 160 0.93 9.23 7.84
CA ALA A 160 1.46 8.18 6.97
C ALA A 160 2.77 7.59 7.51
N ASN A 161 3.52 8.33 8.33
CA ASN A 161 4.71 7.82 9.01
C ASN A 161 4.51 7.60 10.52
N ALA A 162 3.28 7.53 11.04
CA ALA A 162 3.02 7.37 12.47
C ALA A 162 3.93 6.30 13.11
N TYR A 163 4.47 6.60 14.29
CA TYR A 163 5.27 5.63 15.04
C TYR A 163 4.41 4.41 15.39
N ALA A 164 4.91 3.21 15.09
CA ALA A 164 4.13 1.97 15.20
C ALA A 164 3.62 1.65 16.63
N PHE A 165 4.27 2.21 17.66
CA PHE A 165 3.85 2.07 19.05
C PHE A 165 3.49 3.43 19.67
N GLY A 166 3.14 4.41 18.82
CA GLY A 166 2.59 5.70 19.22
C GLY A 166 1.06 5.66 19.23
N GLN A 167 0.45 6.45 20.13
CA GLN A 167 -1.01 6.55 20.22
C GLN A 167 -1.58 7.83 19.60
N THR A 168 -0.75 8.86 19.40
CA THR A 168 -1.18 10.16 18.90
C THR A 168 -1.73 10.07 17.48
N TYR A 169 -0.97 9.45 16.58
CA TYR A 169 -1.34 9.27 15.18
C TYR A 169 -1.55 7.79 14.84
N GLN A 170 -2.18 7.54 13.71
CA GLN A 170 -2.32 6.20 13.14
C GLN A 170 -1.96 6.19 11.66
N ASN A 171 -1.15 5.20 11.28
CA ASN A 171 -0.86 4.84 9.91
C ASN A 171 -1.87 3.77 9.42
N CYS A 172 -2.15 3.73 8.12
CA CYS A 172 -3.12 2.77 7.55
C CYS A 172 -2.79 1.30 7.79
N ASN A 173 -1.51 0.91 7.69
CA ASN A 173 -1.06 -0.45 7.94
C ASN A 173 -1.00 -0.75 9.44
N GLN A 174 -0.84 0.27 10.29
CA GLN A 174 -0.90 0.09 11.75
C GLN A 174 -2.28 -0.43 12.18
N TRP A 175 -3.37 0.05 11.55
CA TRP A 175 -4.71 -0.46 11.82
C TRP A 175 -4.84 -1.96 11.48
N VAL A 176 -4.21 -2.43 10.39
CA VAL A 176 -4.16 -3.86 10.04
C VAL A 176 -3.41 -4.65 11.11
N ALA A 177 -2.25 -4.17 11.56
CA ALA A 177 -1.48 -4.83 12.62
C ALA A 177 -2.26 -4.90 13.94
N GLU A 178 -2.92 -3.81 14.33
CA GLU A 178 -3.76 -3.74 15.54
C GLU A 178 -4.97 -4.68 15.44
N LEU A 179 -5.59 -4.80 14.26
CA LEU A 179 -6.69 -5.74 14.05
C LEU A 179 -6.25 -7.21 14.13
N LEU A 180 -5.06 -7.55 13.62
CA LEU A 180 -4.46 -8.87 13.79
C LEU A 180 -4.22 -9.18 15.27
N ALA A 181 -3.77 -8.19 16.05
CA ALA A 181 -3.56 -8.33 17.48
C ALA A 181 -4.86 -8.63 18.23
N VAL A 182 -5.94 -7.90 17.91
CA VAL A 182 -7.25 -8.18 18.51
C VAL A 182 -7.76 -9.56 18.12
N ALA A 183 -7.67 -9.93 16.84
CA ALA A 183 -8.13 -11.22 16.33
C ALA A 183 -7.40 -12.41 16.98
N TRP A 184 -6.07 -12.36 17.02
CA TRP A 184 -5.25 -13.49 17.47
C TRP A 184 -4.91 -13.47 18.95
N GLY A 185 -4.94 -12.29 19.57
CA GLY A 185 -4.80 -12.12 21.01
C GLY A 185 -6.11 -12.34 21.77
N GLN A 186 -7.25 -12.38 21.07
CA GLN A 186 -8.59 -12.44 21.68
C GLN A 186 -8.74 -11.36 22.76
N LEU A 187 -8.27 -10.15 22.44
CA LEU A 187 -8.19 -9.06 23.40
C LEU A 187 -9.60 -8.67 23.85
N PRO A 188 -9.83 -8.49 25.17
CA PRO A 188 -11.13 -8.11 25.67
C PRO A 188 -11.50 -6.68 25.23
N ALA A 189 -12.78 -6.35 25.33
CA ALA A 189 -13.21 -4.96 25.19
C ALA A 189 -12.46 -4.07 26.19
N SER A 190 -11.96 -2.94 25.72
CA SER A 190 -11.14 -2.00 26.48
C SER A 190 -11.51 -0.58 26.10
N ASP A 191 -11.34 0.36 27.03
CA ASP A 191 -11.44 1.80 26.76
C ASP A 191 -10.25 2.31 25.93
N HIS A 192 -9.16 1.53 25.88
CA HIS A 192 -7.93 1.83 25.13
C HIS A 192 -7.54 0.68 24.19
N PRO A 193 -8.42 0.30 23.25
CA PRO A 193 -8.26 -0.92 22.44
C PRO A 193 -7.00 -0.90 21.58
N ARG A 194 -6.60 0.28 21.06
CA ARG A 194 -5.33 0.44 20.33
C ARG A 194 -4.10 0.21 21.20
N GLN A 195 -4.13 0.63 22.47
CA GLN A 195 -3.02 0.41 23.40
C GLN A 195 -2.87 -1.06 23.75
N GLU A 196 -3.97 -1.75 24.01
CA GLU A 196 -3.95 -3.19 24.24
C GLU A 196 -3.41 -3.96 23.02
N ALA A 197 -3.87 -3.59 21.81
CA ALA A 197 -3.37 -4.18 20.57
C ALA A 197 -1.86 -3.95 20.38
N GLN A 198 -1.36 -2.72 20.64
CA GLN A 198 0.06 -2.40 20.53
C GLN A 198 0.92 -3.09 21.61
N ASN A 199 0.40 -3.24 22.83
CA ASN A 199 1.09 -3.99 23.89
C ASN A 199 1.23 -5.46 23.49
N TRP A 200 0.14 -6.07 23.02
CA TRP A 200 0.17 -7.44 22.53
C TRP A 200 1.16 -7.61 21.36
N LEU A 201 1.16 -6.69 20.39
CA LEU A 201 2.13 -6.72 19.28
C LEU A 201 3.59 -6.70 19.79
N GLN A 202 3.90 -5.87 20.78
CA GLN A 202 5.24 -5.83 21.39
C GLN A 202 5.58 -7.15 22.10
N GLU A 203 4.64 -7.70 22.89
CA GLU A 203 4.80 -8.98 23.58
C GLU A 203 5.01 -10.15 22.61
N GLN A 204 4.35 -10.11 21.45
CA GLN A 204 4.52 -11.10 20.38
C GLN A 204 5.73 -10.81 19.48
N GLY A 205 6.55 -9.80 19.79
CA GLY A 205 7.78 -9.49 19.07
C GLY A 205 7.57 -8.87 17.68
N TYR A 206 6.44 -8.21 17.43
CA TYR A 206 6.21 -7.45 16.19
C TYR A 206 7.32 -6.39 16.00
N GLN A 207 7.99 -6.46 14.85
CA GLN A 207 9.04 -5.50 14.47
C GLN A 207 8.53 -4.61 13.34
N PRO A 208 8.24 -3.32 13.59
CA PRO A 208 7.85 -2.40 12.53
C PRO A 208 9.00 -2.17 11.55
N SER A 209 8.67 -1.76 10.32
CA SER A 209 9.67 -1.46 9.31
C SER A 209 10.46 -0.20 9.66
N VAL A 210 11.77 -0.24 9.43
CA VAL A 210 12.66 0.91 9.61
C VAL A 210 12.84 1.63 8.28
N LEU A 211 12.13 2.74 8.11
CA LEU A 211 12.25 3.60 6.94
C LEU A 211 13.46 4.52 7.13
N ARG A 212 14.59 4.17 6.50
CA ARG A 212 15.81 4.97 6.55
C ARG A 212 15.73 6.10 5.53
N VAL A 213 15.53 7.30 6.03
CA VAL A 213 15.44 8.50 5.19
C VAL A 213 16.82 8.97 4.73
N GLY A 214 17.86 8.72 5.54
CA GLY A 214 19.27 8.87 5.19
C GLY A 214 19.78 10.32 5.07
N TRP A 215 18.93 11.28 4.70
CA TRP A 215 19.30 12.69 4.54
C TRP A 215 18.48 13.59 5.48
N ARG A 216 19.14 14.23 6.45
CA ARG A 216 18.50 15.07 7.48
C ARG A 216 17.62 16.22 6.93
N PRO A 217 18.03 16.97 5.88
CA PRO A 217 17.15 17.98 5.26
C PRO A 217 15.83 17.40 4.73
N LEU A 218 15.85 16.16 4.27
CA LEU A 218 14.67 15.46 3.80
C LEU A 218 13.65 15.22 4.93
N MET A 219 14.13 14.95 6.15
CA MET A 219 13.29 14.86 7.34
C MET A 219 12.61 16.20 7.67
N ALA A 220 13.28 17.32 7.39
CA ALA A 220 12.70 18.65 7.57
C ALA A 220 11.64 18.95 6.51
N VAL A 221 11.88 18.57 5.24
CA VAL A 221 10.89 18.70 4.15
C VAL A 221 9.68 17.81 4.41
N ALA A 222 9.89 16.57 4.87
CA ALA A 222 8.81 15.66 5.26
C ALA A 222 7.91 16.28 6.34
N ALA A 223 8.49 16.99 7.32
CA ALA A 223 7.73 17.67 8.37
C ALA A 223 6.85 18.83 7.89
N LEU A 224 7.02 19.30 6.65
CA LEU A 224 6.16 20.32 6.04
C LEU A 224 4.93 19.70 5.35
N LEU A 225 4.88 18.37 5.21
CA LEU A 225 3.75 17.67 4.61
C LEU A 225 2.68 17.42 5.69
N PRO A 226 1.41 17.79 5.46
CA PRO A 226 0.33 17.65 6.46
C PRO A 226 0.08 16.22 6.93
N TRP A 227 0.54 15.24 6.15
CA TRP A 227 0.33 13.81 6.38
C TRP A 227 1.50 13.13 7.08
N LEU A 228 2.56 13.87 7.43
CA LEU A 228 3.74 13.34 8.09
C LEU A 228 4.04 14.12 9.37
N HIS A 229 4.33 13.37 10.43
CA HIS A 229 4.53 13.90 11.76
C HIS A 229 5.83 13.37 12.36
N ARG A 230 6.36 14.08 13.36
CA ARG A 230 7.67 13.75 13.97
C ARG A 230 7.60 13.71 15.49
N ASP A 231 6.55 14.28 16.06
CA ASP A 231 6.32 14.50 17.48
C ASP A 231 5.94 13.23 18.25
N ASP A 232 5.53 12.16 17.56
CA ASP A 232 5.25 10.84 18.14
C ASP A 232 6.42 9.84 18.02
N HIS A 233 7.52 10.24 17.39
CA HIS A 233 8.68 9.36 17.19
C HIS A 233 9.71 9.47 18.32
N PRO A 234 10.35 8.35 18.72
CA PRO A 234 11.49 8.38 19.62
C PRO A 234 12.62 9.28 19.12
N THR A 235 13.19 10.09 20.00
CA THR A 235 14.26 11.07 19.66
C THR A 235 15.47 10.39 19.02
N GLN A 236 15.79 9.16 19.42
CA GLN A 236 16.86 8.36 18.84
C GLN A 236 16.63 8.07 17.34
N ASP A 237 15.39 7.75 16.95
CA ASP A 237 15.06 7.47 15.54
C ASP A 237 15.20 8.73 14.70
N LEU A 238 14.69 9.86 15.20
CA LEU A 238 14.81 11.15 14.53
C LEU A 238 16.27 11.56 14.35
N HIS A 239 17.11 11.35 15.37
CA HIS A 239 18.54 11.64 15.30
C HIS A 239 19.26 10.74 14.27
N ALA A 240 18.84 9.48 14.16
CA ALA A 240 19.29 8.53 13.14
C ALA A 240 18.66 8.76 11.75
N SER A 241 17.75 9.74 11.60
CA SER A 241 17.03 10.01 10.34
C SER A 241 16.28 8.78 9.82
N GLN A 242 15.56 8.13 10.72
CA GLN A 242 14.72 6.97 10.42
C GLN A 242 13.34 7.11 11.06
N PHE A 243 12.37 6.38 10.52
CA PHE A 243 11.06 6.18 11.12
C PHE A 243 10.81 4.70 11.33
N ARG A 244 10.14 4.34 12.42
CA ARG A 244 9.65 2.98 12.70
C ARG A 244 8.15 2.95 12.48
N VAL A 245 7.74 2.40 11.34
CA VAL A 245 6.37 2.47 10.83
C VAL A 245 5.90 1.07 10.48
N SER A 246 4.63 0.77 10.76
CA SER A 246 4.02 -0.44 10.23
C SER A 246 3.89 -0.33 8.71
N MET A 247 4.51 -1.28 8.00
CA MET A 247 4.42 -1.43 6.56
C MET A 247 3.95 -2.84 6.23
N PRO A 248 3.42 -3.10 5.02
CA PRO A 248 2.96 -4.43 4.67
C PRO A 248 4.03 -5.51 4.87
N GLN A 249 5.29 -5.22 4.59
CA GLN A 249 6.41 -6.16 4.75
C GLN A 249 6.66 -6.53 6.22
N SER A 250 6.54 -5.60 7.17
CA SER A 250 6.65 -5.95 8.60
C SER A 250 5.46 -6.78 9.07
N ILE A 251 4.27 -6.51 8.52
CA ILE A 251 3.07 -7.31 8.80
C ILE A 251 3.24 -8.74 8.26
N GLU A 252 3.66 -8.88 7.01
CA GLU A 252 3.94 -10.17 6.38
C GLU A 252 5.02 -10.95 7.12
N ALA A 253 6.13 -10.30 7.52
CA ALA A 253 7.18 -10.92 8.31
C ALA A 253 6.66 -11.42 9.66
N PHE A 254 5.81 -10.65 10.34
CA PHE A 254 5.17 -11.06 11.58
C PHE A 254 4.23 -12.25 11.39
N VAL A 255 3.41 -12.23 10.35
CA VAL A 255 2.52 -13.34 9.99
C VAL A 255 3.33 -14.60 9.71
N HIS A 256 4.38 -14.51 8.90
CA HIS A 256 5.22 -15.66 8.55
C HIS A 256 5.91 -16.27 9.77
N ALA A 257 6.48 -15.42 10.64
CA ALA A 257 7.15 -15.87 11.85
C ALA A 257 6.18 -16.55 12.84
N ARG A 258 4.95 -16.04 12.96
CA ARG A 258 3.93 -16.57 13.88
C ARG A 258 3.19 -17.79 13.32
N LEU A 259 2.94 -17.80 12.02
CA LEU A 259 2.12 -18.77 11.32
C LEU A 259 2.91 -19.38 10.14
N PRO A 260 3.86 -20.31 10.39
CA PRO A 260 4.68 -20.90 9.32
C PRO A 260 3.88 -21.65 8.25
N ALA A 261 2.64 -22.05 8.55
CA ALA A 261 1.72 -22.67 7.61
C ALA A 261 0.98 -21.66 6.70
N ALA A 262 1.16 -20.36 6.92
CA ALA A 262 0.65 -19.34 6.01
C ALA A 262 1.41 -19.41 4.67
N THR A 263 0.68 -19.19 3.59
CA THR A 263 1.25 -19.20 2.23
C THR A 263 1.12 -17.82 1.61
N ARG A 264 2.11 -17.44 0.80
CA ARG A 264 2.15 -16.15 0.14
C ARG A 264 2.09 -16.30 -1.38
N LEU A 265 1.36 -15.39 -2.01
CA LEU A 265 1.35 -15.18 -3.45
C LEU A 265 1.81 -13.75 -3.71
N GLU A 266 2.53 -13.55 -4.79
CA GLU A 266 2.83 -12.21 -5.28
C GLU A 266 2.46 -12.12 -6.75
N LEU A 267 1.81 -11.02 -7.12
CA LEU A 267 1.60 -10.64 -8.50
C LEU A 267 2.47 -9.42 -8.80
N CYS A 268 3.14 -9.45 -9.95
CA CYS A 268 3.85 -8.32 -10.52
C CYS A 268 3.31 -8.07 -11.92
N TYR A 269 3.03 -6.83 -12.28
CA TYR A 269 2.58 -6.49 -13.63
C TYR A 269 3.45 -5.43 -14.26
N THR A 270 3.62 -5.55 -15.58
CA THR A 270 4.18 -4.51 -16.46
C THR A 270 3.16 -4.17 -17.53
N GLU A 271 3.52 -3.34 -18.51
CA GLU A 271 2.70 -3.12 -19.69
C GLU A 271 2.50 -4.36 -20.58
N ARG A 272 3.37 -5.37 -20.44
CA ARG A 272 3.45 -6.51 -21.37
C ARG A 272 2.90 -7.79 -20.80
N HIS A 273 2.97 -7.97 -19.48
CA HIS A 273 2.62 -9.22 -18.84
C HIS A 273 2.37 -9.04 -17.34
N ILE A 274 1.73 -10.05 -16.77
CA ILE A 274 1.52 -10.24 -15.33
C ILE A 274 2.22 -11.54 -14.95
N VAL A 275 3.07 -11.50 -13.92
CA VAL A 275 3.69 -12.66 -13.29
C VAL A 275 2.96 -12.94 -11.98
N LEU A 276 2.62 -14.20 -11.74
CA LEU A 276 2.13 -14.70 -10.47
C LEU A 276 3.15 -15.70 -9.91
N HIS A 277 3.71 -15.35 -8.77
CA HIS A 277 4.64 -16.16 -7.99
C HIS A 277 3.94 -16.76 -6.77
N ARG A 278 4.30 -18.00 -6.43
CA ARG A 278 3.83 -18.69 -5.22
C ARG A 278 5.04 -18.96 -4.34
N GLY A 279 5.12 -18.24 -3.23
CA GLY A 279 6.30 -18.25 -2.38
C GLY A 279 6.46 -16.98 -1.56
N TRP A 280 7.35 -17.06 -0.59
CA TRP A 280 7.71 -15.92 0.26
C TRP A 280 8.82 -15.08 -0.35
N GLU A 281 9.53 -15.64 -1.32
CA GLU A 281 10.52 -14.95 -2.13
C GLU A 281 9.83 -13.86 -2.96
N PRO A 282 10.42 -12.66 -3.02
CA PRO A 282 9.87 -11.59 -3.85
C PRO A 282 10.18 -11.84 -5.32
N ILE A 283 9.24 -11.49 -6.21
CA ILE A 283 9.46 -11.46 -7.66
C ILE A 283 10.61 -10.50 -7.98
N THR A 284 11.50 -10.96 -8.87
CA THR A 284 12.63 -10.19 -9.36
C THR A 284 12.15 -8.89 -10.03
N PRO A 285 12.78 -7.72 -9.74
CA PRO A 285 12.39 -6.43 -10.31
C PRO A 285 12.20 -6.44 -11.83
N GLY A 286 11.25 -5.66 -12.34
CA GLY A 286 10.85 -5.72 -13.75
C GLY A 286 9.90 -6.87 -14.08
N CYS A 287 9.27 -7.47 -13.06
CA CYS A 287 8.42 -8.65 -13.16
C CYS A 287 9.08 -9.78 -13.95
N GLN A 288 10.33 -10.12 -13.63
CA GLN A 288 11.01 -11.23 -14.28
C GLN A 288 10.54 -12.55 -13.65
N PRO A 289 9.92 -13.46 -14.42
CA PRO A 289 9.43 -14.73 -13.88
C PRO A 289 10.59 -15.65 -13.52
N SER A 290 10.41 -16.40 -12.44
CA SER A 290 11.27 -17.51 -12.01
C SER A 290 10.62 -18.86 -12.37
N ASP A 291 11.36 -19.95 -12.16
CA ASP A 291 10.82 -21.30 -12.38
C ASP A 291 9.58 -21.56 -11.52
N GLY A 292 8.49 -22.01 -12.15
CA GLY A 292 7.21 -22.27 -11.49
C GLY A 292 6.24 -21.08 -11.47
N ASP A 293 6.67 -19.90 -11.90
CA ASP A 293 5.79 -18.74 -12.01
C ASP A 293 4.82 -18.87 -13.18
N ALA A 294 3.59 -18.40 -12.97
CA ALA A 294 2.60 -18.29 -14.04
C ALA A 294 2.70 -16.91 -14.69
N VAL A 295 2.72 -16.88 -16.03
CA VAL A 295 2.81 -15.63 -16.80
C VAL A 295 1.55 -15.47 -17.65
N THR A 296 0.88 -14.32 -17.50
CA THR A 296 -0.23 -13.89 -18.35
C THR A 296 0.25 -12.75 -19.25
N LEU A 297 0.21 -12.93 -20.57
CA LEU A 297 0.57 -11.87 -21.51
C LEU A 297 -0.57 -10.86 -21.63
N LEU A 298 -0.23 -9.57 -21.62
CA LEU A 298 -1.16 -8.48 -21.89
C LEU A 298 -1.09 -8.13 -23.39
N PRO A 299 -2.24 -8.01 -24.07
CA PRO A 299 -2.24 -7.71 -25.50
C PRO A 299 -1.58 -6.35 -25.78
N ARG A 300 -0.67 -6.30 -26.75
CA ARG A 300 -0.15 -5.01 -27.25
C ARG A 300 -1.29 -4.30 -27.98
N ARG A 301 -1.57 -3.04 -27.61
CA ARG A 301 -2.48 -2.22 -28.41
C ARG A 301 -1.89 -2.03 -29.81
N ILE A 302 -2.68 -2.36 -30.82
CA ILE A 302 -2.49 -1.87 -32.18
C ILE A 302 -2.73 -0.36 -32.09
N PRO A 303 -1.81 0.52 -32.53
CA PRO A 303 -2.09 1.94 -32.57
C PRO A 303 -3.31 2.16 -33.45
N GLU A 304 -4.33 2.86 -32.93
CA GLU A 304 -5.49 3.27 -33.71
C GLU A 304 -4.99 4.10 -34.90
N VAL A 305 -4.96 3.48 -36.08
CA VAL A 305 -4.79 4.20 -37.34
C VAL A 305 -6.15 4.83 -37.66
N PHE A 306 -6.48 5.92 -36.97
CA PHE A 306 -7.45 6.87 -37.52
C PHE A 306 -6.71 7.69 -38.58
N ALA A 307 -6.59 7.12 -39.78
CA ALA A 307 -6.34 7.93 -40.97
C ALA A 307 -7.66 8.65 -41.31
N PRO A 308 -7.71 9.99 -41.33
CA PRO A 308 -8.84 10.67 -41.94
C PRO A 308 -8.85 10.31 -43.42
N ALA A 309 -9.97 9.75 -43.89
CA ALA A 309 -10.22 9.58 -45.30
C ALA A 309 -10.29 10.98 -45.94
N ASN A 310 -9.21 11.38 -46.60
CA ASN A 310 -9.25 12.47 -47.58
C ASN A 310 -10.18 12.03 -48.71
N GLY A 311 -11.42 12.50 -48.68
CA GLY A 311 -12.36 12.43 -49.79
C GLY A 311 -12.53 13.80 -50.40
N GLU A 312 -11.64 14.17 -51.32
CA GLU A 312 -11.95 15.16 -52.35
C GLU A 312 -12.97 14.56 -53.33
N ALA A 313 -14.05 15.29 -53.59
CA ALA A 313 -14.66 15.36 -54.92
C ALA A 313 -15.58 16.59 -54.99
N SER A 314 -15.06 17.68 -55.54
CA SER A 314 -15.86 18.73 -56.19
C SER A 314 -16.61 18.15 -57.39
N PRO A 315 -17.69 18.81 -57.79
CA PRO A 315 -17.61 19.60 -59.03
C PRO A 315 -17.81 21.10 -58.81
#